data_AF-A0A2E9IIL0-F1
#
_entry.id   AF-A0A2E9IIL0-F1
#
_cell.length_a   1.000
_cell.length_b   1.000
_cell.length_c   1.000
_cell.angle_alpha   90.00
_cell.angle_beta   90.00
_cell.angle_gamma   90.00
#
_symmetry.space_group_name_H-M   'P 1'
#
loop_
_entity.id
_entity.type
_entity.pdbx_description
1 polymer ?
#
loop_
_entity_poly.entity_id
_entity_poly.type
_entity_poly.pdbx_seq_one_letter_code
_entity_poly.pdbx_strand_id
1 'polypeptide(L)'
;MNSVQITEEKNTVTVNETTNTVTVTEGNATVVTVSTEGPQGPAGTAIDITNAVDDSLLYFHAASGTLKADNTTTKLTLVNGGNF
;
A
#
# COMPACT_ATOMS: atom_id res chain seq x y z
N MET A 1 -1.52 -10.88 4.97
CA MET A 1 -2.95 -11.22 4.99
C MET A 1 -3.42 -11.00 6.41
N ASN A 2 -4.19 -9.95 6.66
CA ASN A 2 -4.68 -9.66 8.01
C ASN A 2 -5.93 -10.52 8.25
N SER A 3 -6.02 -11.17 9.41
CA SER A 3 -7.20 -11.94 9.80
C SER A 3 -7.93 -11.18 10.90
N VAL A 4 -9.26 -11.10 10.79
CA VAL A 4 -10.13 -10.56 11.83
C VAL A 4 -10.82 -11.75 12.49
N GLN A 5 -10.79 -11.79 13.82
CA GLN A 5 -11.54 -12.76 14.62
C GLN A 5 -12.79 -12.05 15.15
N ILE A 6 -13.96 -12.60 14.84
CA ILE A 6 -15.25 -12.12 15.34
C ILE A 6 -15.75 -13.15 16.35
N THR A 7 -16.12 -12.69 17.54
CA THR A 7 -16.74 -13.52 18.57
C THR A 7 -18.11 -12.93 18.91
N GLU A 8 -19.15 -13.74 18.84
CA GLU A 8 -20.51 -13.35 19.22
C GLU A 8 -20.74 -13.65 20.71
N GLU A 9 -21.10 -12.64 21.50
CA GLU A 9 -21.67 -12.81 22.83
C GLU A 9 -23.19 -12.65 22.75
N LYS A 10 -23.93 -13.58 23.38
CA LYS A 10 -25.40 -13.58 23.40
C LYS A 10 -25.92 -13.11 24.74
N ASN A 11 -27.04 -12.38 24.71
CA ASN A 11 -27.82 -12.10 25.90
C ASN A 11 -28.46 -13.39 26.42
N THR A 12 -28.45 -13.59 27.73
CA THR A 12 -29.11 -14.73 28.37
C THR A 12 -30.08 -14.26 29.46
N VAL A 13 -31.19 -14.97 29.60
CA VAL A 13 -32.18 -14.74 30.66
C VAL A 13 -32.34 -16.03 31.44
N THR A 14 -32.20 -15.92 32.76
CA THR A 14 -32.37 -17.05 33.68
C THR A 14 -33.53 -16.75 34.62
N VAL A 15 -34.48 -17.67 34.72
CA VAL A 15 -35.61 -17.62 35.66
C VAL A 15 -35.33 -18.61 36.78
N ASN A 16 -35.39 -18.14 38.03
CA ASN A 16 -35.26 -18.98 39.20
C ASN A 16 -36.57 -18.99 39.99
N GLU A 17 -37.30 -20.09 39.90
CA GLU A 17 -38.61 -20.27 40.54
C GLU A 17 -38.50 -20.45 42.06
N THR A 18 -37.38 -20.99 42.56
CA THR A 18 -37.16 -21.19 44.00
C THR A 18 -37.00 -19.87 44.75
N THR A 19 -36.38 -18.89 44.10
CA THR A 19 -36.14 -17.55 44.67
C THR A 19 -37.08 -16.49 44.09
N ASN A 20 -37.94 -16.86 43.13
CA ASN A 20 -38.82 -15.98 42.39
C ASN A 20 -38.10 -14.78 41.72
N THR A 21 -36.86 -15.00 41.24
CA THR A 21 -36.04 -13.95 40.61
C THR A 21 -35.81 -14.20 39.13
N VAL A 22 -35.66 -13.11 38.37
CA VAL A 22 -35.24 -13.12 36.97
C VAL A 22 -33.91 -12.40 36.85
N THR A 23 -32.92 -13.05 36.23
CA THR A 23 -31.61 -12.47 35.97
C THR A 23 -31.39 -12.33 34.47
N VAL A 24 -31.01 -11.14 34.04
CA VAL A 24 -30.62 -10.84 32.65
C VAL A 24 -29.12 -10.62 32.63
N THR A 25 -28.43 -11.35 31.76
CA THR A 25 -27.01 -11.13 31.46
C THR A 25 -26.90 -10.60 30.04
N GLU A 26 -26.38 -9.38 29.90
CA GLU A 26 -26.13 -8.75 28.62
C GLU A 26 -24.76 -9.18 28.08
N GLY A 27 -24.68 -9.48 26.78
CA GLY A 27 -23.42 -9.70 26.10
C GLY A 27 -22.77 -8.36 25.73
N ASN A 28 -21.45 -8.27 25.82
CA ASN A 28 -20.71 -7.06 25.50
C ASN A 28 -20.30 -7.06 24.03
N ALA A 29 -20.81 -6.11 23.25
CA ALA A 29 -20.38 -5.93 21.87
C ALA A 29 -19.04 -5.17 21.81
N THR A 30 -18.02 -5.78 21.21
CA THR A 30 -16.78 -5.08 20.85
C THR A 30 -16.86 -4.64 19.40
N VAL A 31 -16.92 -3.33 19.16
CA VAL A 31 -16.93 -2.77 17.80
C VAL A 31 -15.51 -2.70 17.26
N VAL A 32 -15.21 -3.49 16.24
CA VAL A 32 -13.94 -3.45 15.51
C VAL A 32 -14.14 -2.66 14.22
N THR A 33 -13.57 -1.47 14.14
CA THR A 33 -13.53 -0.69 12.89
C THR A 33 -12.28 -1.04 12.08
N VAL A 34 -12.48 -1.63 10.91
CA VAL A 34 -11.43 -1.86 9.92
C VAL A 34 -11.56 -0.84 8.79
N SER A 35 -10.51 -0.06 8.57
CA SER A 35 -10.36 0.81 7.39
C SER A 35 -9.51 0.09 6.36
N THR A 36 -9.99 -0.02 5.12
CA THR A 36 -9.14 -0.41 4.00
C THR A 36 -8.35 0.80 3.54
N GLU A 37 -7.03 0.70 3.45
CA GLU A 37 -6.27 1.66 2.64
C GLU A 37 -6.83 1.61 1.21
N GLY A 38 -6.97 2.76 0.57
CA GLY A 38 -7.48 2.86 -0.80
C GLY A 38 -6.61 2.07 -1.81
N PRO A 39 -6.97 2.07 -3.11
CA PRO A 39 -6.18 1.38 -4.12
C PRO A 39 -4.72 1.83 -4.05
N GLN A 40 -3.85 0.93 -3.58
CA GLN A 40 -2.41 1.17 -3.63
C GLN A 40 -2.05 1.11 -5.11
N GLY A 41 -1.50 2.21 -5.63
CA GLY A 41 -1.11 2.32 -7.03
C GLY A 41 -0.16 1.18 -7.45
N PRO A 42 0.10 1.01 -8.76
CA PRO A 42 1.04 0.00 -9.22
C PRO A 42 2.36 0.11 -8.45
N ALA A 43 2.94 -1.04 -8.08
CA ALA A 43 4.21 -1.09 -7.40
C ALA A 43 5.24 -0.28 -8.21
N GLY A 44 5.82 0.75 -7.59
CA GLY A 44 6.83 1.58 -8.26
C GLY A 44 8.04 0.74 -8.61
N THR A 45 8.48 0.77 -9.87
CA THR A 45 9.77 0.20 -10.27
C THR A 45 10.88 1.14 -9.79
N ALA A 46 11.80 0.63 -8.97
CA ALA A 46 12.97 1.40 -8.57
C ALA A 46 13.88 1.65 -9.79
N ILE A 47 14.22 2.92 -10.03
CA ILE A 47 15.19 3.34 -11.04
C ILE A 47 16.48 3.71 -10.31
N ASP A 48 17.61 3.13 -10.71
CA ASP A 48 18.93 3.51 -10.21
C ASP A 48 19.33 4.87 -10.82
N ILE A 49 19.38 5.90 -9.98
CA ILE A 49 19.72 7.28 -10.35
C ILE A 49 21.10 7.71 -9.84
N THR A 50 21.95 6.77 -9.40
CA THR A 50 23.23 7.07 -8.75
C THR A 50 24.15 7.94 -9.62
N ASN A 51 24.09 7.76 -10.94
CA ASN A 51 24.89 8.50 -11.92
C ASN A 51 24.05 9.45 -12.80
N ALA A 52 22.80 9.73 -12.40
CA ALA A 52 21.92 10.56 -13.19
C ALA A 52 22.40 12.03 -13.22
N VAL A 53 22.25 12.64 -14.39
CA VAL A 53 22.43 14.07 -14.64
C VAL A 53 21.18 14.58 -15.39
N ASP A 54 21.08 15.89 -15.55
CA ASP A 54 20.00 16.46 -16.37
C ASP A 54 20.06 15.90 -17.79
N ASP A 55 18.90 15.51 -18.33
CA ASP A 55 18.73 14.87 -19.65
C ASP A 55 19.39 13.47 -19.79
N SER A 56 19.60 12.77 -18.68
CA SER A 56 20.06 11.38 -18.64
C SER A 56 19.20 10.41 -19.46
N LEU A 57 19.87 9.48 -20.14
CA LEU A 57 19.21 8.37 -20.84
C LEU A 57 18.85 7.23 -19.87
N LEU A 58 17.59 6.79 -19.92
CA LEU A 58 17.09 5.61 -19.18
C LEU A 58 17.27 4.34 -20.02
N TYR A 59 17.84 3.29 -19.42
CA TYR A 59 18.01 2.00 -20.06
C TYR A 59 17.82 0.84 -19.07
N PHE A 60 17.56 -0.36 -19.59
CA PHE A 60 17.52 -1.58 -18.79
C PHE A 60 18.91 -2.22 -18.70
N HIS A 61 19.45 -2.34 -17.50
CA HIS A 61 20.74 -2.96 -17.26
C HIS A 61 20.56 -4.46 -16.99
N ALA A 62 20.69 -5.27 -18.04
CA ALA A 62 20.38 -6.71 -17.99
C ALA A 62 21.14 -7.50 -16.91
N ALA A 63 22.40 -7.14 -16.62
CA ALA A 63 23.20 -7.85 -15.62
C ALA A 63 22.73 -7.62 -14.18
N SER A 64 22.07 -6.49 -13.89
CA SER A 64 21.47 -6.22 -12.58
C SER A 64 19.96 -6.41 -12.58
N GLY A 65 19.32 -6.59 -13.74
CA GLY A 65 17.87 -6.68 -13.87
C GLY A 65 17.13 -5.40 -13.46
N THR A 66 17.79 -4.24 -13.55
CA THR A 66 17.24 -2.95 -13.07
C THR A 66 17.17 -1.90 -14.18
N LEU A 67 16.23 -0.97 -14.06
CA LEU A 67 16.26 0.28 -14.83
C LEU A 67 17.34 1.21 -14.26
N LYS A 68 18.15 1.82 -15.12
CA LYS A 68 19.24 2.73 -14.76
C LYS A 68 19.18 4.01 -15.58
N ALA A 69 19.41 5.15 -14.92
CA ALA A 69 19.71 6.42 -15.57
C ALA A 69 21.24 6.59 -15.61
N ASP A 70 21.80 6.76 -16.81
CA ASP A 70 23.24 6.99 -17.01
C ASP A 70 23.58 8.47 -17.20
N ASN A 71 24.85 8.84 -17.03
CA ASN A 71 25.33 10.21 -17.26
C ASN A 71 25.38 10.61 -18.75
N THR A 72 25.03 9.69 -19.65
CA THR A 72 24.93 9.95 -21.09
C THR A 72 23.66 10.76 -21.40
N THR A 73 23.83 11.89 -22.09
CA THR A 73 22.74 12.81 -22.50
C THR A 73 22.60 12.85 -24.02
N THR A 74 21.37 12.94 -24.54
CA THR A 74 21.15 13.20 -25.98
C THR A 74 21.06 14.70 -26.22
N LYS A 75 22.03 15.29 -26.93
CA LYS A 75 22.02 16.72 -27.27
C LYS A 75 21.68 16.93 -28.74
N LEU A 76 20.60 17.66 -29.01
CA LEU A 76 20.30 18.14 -30.35
C LEU A 76 21.19 19.37 -30.64
N THR A 77 22.19 19.21 -31.49
CA THR A 77 22.97 20.36 -31.98
C THR A 77 22.34 20.86 -33.27
N LEU A 78 21.52 21.91 -33.19
CA LEU A 78 21.05 22.63 -34.37
C LEU A 78 22.14 23.64 -34.77
N VAL A 79 23.02 23.28 -35.70
CA VAL A 79 23.93 24.24 -36.33
C VAL A 79 23.12 25.14 -37.24
N ASN A 80 22.81 26.34 -36.77
CA ASN A 80 22.17 27.37 -37.58
C ASN A 80 23.20 27.87 -38.60
N GLY A 81 23.11 27.35 -39.82
CA GLY A 81 23.69 27.87 -41.07
C GLY A 81 25.12 28.40 -40.99
N GLY A 82 26.09 27.57 -41.33
CA GLY A 82 27.37 28.10 -41.81
C GLY A 82 27.12 28.94 -43.07
N ASN A 83 27.43 30.24 -43.00
CA ASN A 83 27.62 31.06 -44.19
C ASN A 83 28.80 30.45 -44.96
N PHE A 84 28.51 29.78 -46.08
CA PHE A 84 29.48 29.54 -47.15
C PHE A 84 29.47 30.73 -48.09
#